data_AF-A0A9Y2JMI1-F1
#
_entry.id   AF-A0A9Y2JMI1-F1
#
_cell.length_a   1.000
_cell.length_b   1.000
_cell.length_c   1.000
_cell.angle_alpha   90.00
_cell.angle_beta   90.00
_cell.angle_gamma   90.00
#
_symmetry.space_group_name_H-M   'P 1'
#
loop_
_entity.id
_entity.type
_entity.pdbx_description
1 polymer ?
#
loop_
_entity_poly.entity_id
_entity_poly.type
_entity_poly.pdbx_seq_one_letter_code
_entity_poly.pdbx_strand_id
1 'polypeptide(L)'
;MTAANGVGRPCRFCGTVHGPRVPGKAGPICVECVRAGLRVARDGADRETPGGDVLAAVTSPLAAVCEFCGRRERRTFLGLRRPLLRVTSAQRDAVICVDCLDHAGDVLNLALRH
;
A
#
# COMPACT_ATOMS: atom_id res chain seq x y z
N MET A 1 18.11 -3.50 15.15
CA MET A 1 17.34 -2.24 15.01
C MET A 1 15.87 -2.59 15.16
N THR A 2 15.33 -2.39 16.36
CA THR A 2 13.95 -2.72 16.74
C THR A 2 13.01 -1.72 16.05
N ALA A 3 12.28 -2.18 15.03
CA ALA A 3 11.19 -1.42 14.46
C ALA A 3 10.18 -1.12 15.57
N ALA A 4 10.04 0.14 15.96
CA ALA A 4 9.01 0.57 16.88
C ALA A 4 7.66 0.16 16.29
N ASN A 5 7.09 -0.91 16.85
CA ASN A 5 5.78 -1.43 16.50
C ASN A 5 4.81 -0.25 16.50
N GLY A 6 4.14 0.00 15.37
CA GLY A 6 3.21 1.11 15.15
C GLY A 6 1.93 1.05 15.99
N VAL A 7 2.04 0.56 17.23
CA VAL A 7 1.00 0.55 18.25
C VAL A 7 0.55 1.99 18.48
N GLY A 8 -0.71 2.28 18.17
CA GLY A 8 -1.31 3.61 18.29
C GLY A 8 -1.14 4.53 17.07
N ARG A 9 -0.35 4.19 16.04
CA ARG A 9 -0.30 5.00 14.80
C ARG A 9 -1.49 4.67 13.88
N PRO A 10 -2.16 5.68 13.31
CA PRO A 10 -3.28 5.48 12.40
C PRO A 10 -2.81 4.83 11.09
N CYS A 11 -3.70 4.07 10.46
CA CYS A 11 -3.47 3.51 9.13
C CYS A 11 -3.14 4.62 8.14
N ARG A 12 -2.09 4.43 7.35
CA ARG A 12 -1.63 5.43 6.39
C ARG A 12 -2.68 5.80 5.32
N PHE A 13 -3.57 4.86 4.99
CA PHE A 13 -4.53 4.97 3.89
C PHE A 13 -5.95 5.34 4.31
N CYS A 14 -6.38 4.97 5.51
CA CYS A 14 -7.75 5.23 5.97
C CYS A 14 -7.84 5.87 7.36
N GLY A 15 -6.71 6.14 8.01
CA GLY A 15 -6.66 6.72 9.34
C GLY A 15 -7.09 5.79 10.48
N THR A 16 -7.62 4.60 10.22
CA THR A 16 -8.12 3.71 11.30
C THR A 16 -7.01 3.26 12.25
N VAL A 17 -7.33 3.20 13.54
CA VAL A 17 -6.45 2.73 14.62
C VAL A 17 -6.87 1.37 15.17
N HIS A 18 -7.79 0.67 14.50
CA HIS A 18 -8.25 -0.67 14.90
C HIS A 18 -7.69 -1.80 14.00
N GLY A 19 -7.67 -3.02 14.54
CA GLY A 19 -7.33 -4.26 13.83
C GLY A 19 -5.82 -4.49 13.58
N PRO A 20 -5.46 -5.68 13.04
CA PRO A 20 -4.09 -6.03 12.70
C PRO A 20 -3.52 -5.12 11.61
N ARG A 21 -2.20 -4.90 11.64
CA ARG A 21 -1.51 -4.00 10.73
C ARG A 21 -0.17 -4.53 10.27
N VAL A 22 0.20 -4.18 9.05
CA VAL A 22 1.54 -4.36 8.52
C VAL A 22 2.37 -3.14 8.88
N PRO A 23 3.52 -3.30 9.54
CA PRO A 23 4.43 -2.19 9.78
C PRO A 23 5.08 -1.74 8.47
N GLY A 24 5.35 -0.44 8.34
CA GLY A 24 6.01 0.10 7.17
C GLY A 24 6.73 1.40 7.48
N LYS A 25 7.71 1.75 6.64
CA LYS A 25 8.60 2.91 6.84
C LYS A 25 7.82 4.22 6.99
N ALA A 26 6.80 4.42 6.17
CA ALA A 26 5.98 5.64 6.22
C ALA A 26 4.86 5.59 7.27
N GLY A 27 4.43 4.38 7.64
CA GLY A 27 3.40 4.16 8.64
C GLY A 27 2.81 2.76 8.52
N PRO A 28 2.01 2.32 9.51
CA PRO A 28 1.35 1.04 9.42
C PRO A 28 0.19 1.08 8.42
N ILE A 29 -0.11 -0.07 7.81
CA ILE A 29 -1.26 -0.28 6.91
C ILE A 29 -2.18 -1.32 7.55
N CYS A 30 -3.46 -1.01 7.69
CA CYS A 30 -4.43 -1.98 8.21
C CYS A 30 -4.76 -3.07 7.18
N VAL A 31 -5.17 -4.25 7.67
CA VAL A 31 -5.57 -5.39 6.83
C VAL A 31 -6.57 -5.00 5.74
N GLU A 32 -7.58 -4.21 6.09
CA GLU A 32 -8.63 -3.82 5.15
C GLU A 32 -8.11 -2.94 4.02
N CYS A 33 -7.17 -2.03 4.29
CA CYS A 33 -6.53 -1.23 3.24
C CYS A 33 -5.61 -2.08 2.36
N VAL A 34 -4.91 -3.07 2.93
CA VAL A 34 -4.11 -4.01 2.12
C VAL A 34 -5.02 -4.80 1.18
N ARG A 35 -6.12 -5.38 1.70
CA ARG A 35 -7.11 -6.12 0.90
C ARG A 35 -7.77 -5.27 -0.17
N ALA A 36 -8.23 -4.07 0.20
CA ALA A 36 -8.85 -3.14 -0.75
C ALA A 36 -7.87 -2.71 -1.83
N GLY A 37 -6.63 -2.37 -1.45
CA GLY A 37 -5.58 -2.03 -2.40
C GLY A 37 -5.24 -3.19 -3.36
N LEU A 38 -5.14 -4.42 -2.87
CA LEU A 38 -4.89 -5.59 -3.73
C LEU A 38 -6.01 -5.79 -4.75
N ARG A 39 -7.27 -5.52 -4.36
CA ARG A 39 -8.41 -5.54 -5.29
C ARG A 39 -8.28 -4.45 -6.35
N VAL A 40 -8.04 -3.21 -5.93
CA VAL A 40 -7.79 -2.06 -6.84
C VAL A 40 -6.65 -2.37 -7.82
N ALA A 41 -5.56 -2.98 -7.34
CA ALA A 41 -4.43 -3.35 -8.18
C ALA A 41 -4.75 -4.43 -9.21
N ARG A 42 -5.76 -5.27 -8.92
CA ARG A 42 -6.17 -6.39 -9.76
C ARG A 42 -7.22 -6.01 -10.80
N ASP A 43 -8.25 -5.27 -10.41
CA ASP A 43 -9.38 -4.92 -11.28
C ASP A 43 -9.36 -3.46 -11.77
N GLY A 44 -8.50 -2.62 -11.20
CA GLY A 44 -8.41 -1.20 -11.52
C GLY A 44 -9.57 -0.35 -11.01
N ALA A 45 -10.54 -0.95 -10.31
CA ALA A 45 -11.72 -0.27 -9.82
C ALA A 45 -11.44 0.39 -8.47
N ASP A 46 -11.86 1.65 -8.33
CA ASP A 46 -11.72 2.41 -7.09
C ASP A 46 -12.49 1.74 -5.95
N ARG A 47 -11.94 1.80 -4.74
CA ARG A 47 -12.53 1.17 -3.55
C ARG A 47 -12.54 2.11 -2.37
N GLU A 48 -13.67 2.19 -1.70
CA GLU A 48 -13.77 2.89 -0.41
C GLU A 48 -13.13 2.05 0.71
N THR A 49 -12.43 2.73 1.61
CA THR A 49 -11.84 2.16 2.81
C THR A 49 -12.78 2.33 4.00
N PRO A 50 -12.56 1.59 5.11
CA PRO A 50 -13.36 1.77 6.32
C PRO A 50 -13.33 3.18 6.92
N GLY A 51 -12.35 4.02 6.54
CA GLY A 51 -12.25 5.41 6.97
C GLY A 51 -13.02 6.39 6.08
N GLY A 52 -13.73 5.91 5.05
CA GLY A 52 -14.37 6.75 4.03
C GLY A 52 -13.40 7.30 2.98
N ASP A 53 -12.10 6.99 3.08
CA ASP A 53 -11.10 7.37 2.10
C ASP A 53 -11.17 6.44 0.87
N VAL A 54 -10.88 6.94 -0.33
CA VAL A 54 -10.95 6.16 -1.58
C VAL A 54 -9.54 5.73 -2.01
N LEU A 55 -9.40 4.45 -2.37
CA LEU A 55 -8.22 3.89 -3.01
C LEU A 55 -8.43 3.81 -4.51
N ALA A 56 -7.48 4.35 -5.27
CA ALA A 56 -7.52 4.36 -6.73
C ALA A 56 -6.23 3.81 -7.34
N ALA A 57 -6.34 3.15 -8.49
CA ALA A 57 -5.19 2.66 -9.24
C ALA A 57 -4.55 3.80 -10.03
N VAL A 58 -3.23 3.88 -9.99
CA VAL A 58 -2.44 4.91 -10.68
C VAL A 58 -1.28 4.27 -11.43
N THR A 59 -1.27 4.49 -12.75
CA THR A 59 -0.22 4.00 -13.65
C THR A 59 0.62 5.14 -14.25
N SER A 60 0.19 6.40 -14.09
CA SER A 60 0.87 7.57 -14.66
C SER A 60 2.33 7.67 -14.18
N PRO A 61 3.31 7.86 -15.09
CA PRO A 61 4.71 8.05 -14.73
C PRO A 61 4.96 9.37 -13.98
N LEU A 62 4.03 10.32 -14.01
CA LEU A 62 4.08 11.56 -13.23
C LEU A 62 3.57 11.39 -11.80
N ALA A 63 2.88 10.28 -11.50
CA ALA A 63 2.35 10.03 -10.17
C ALA A 63 3.45 9.90 -9.11
N ALA A 64 3.08 10.18 -7.85
CA ALA A 64 3.96 10.11 -6.70
C ALA A 64 4.62 8.72 -6.55
N VAL A 65 5.83 8.71 -5.99
CA VAL A 65 6.62 7.49 -5.78
C VAL A 65 6.01 6.65 -4.67
N CYS A 66 6.25 5.34 -4.67
CA CYS A 66 5.86 4.50 -3.54
C CYS A 66 6.57 4.96 -2.27
N GLU A 67 5.83 5.30 -1.21
CA GLU A 67 6.42 5.81 0.04
C GLU A 67 7.17 4.72 0.85
N PHE A 68 6.94 3.45 0.52
CA PHE A 68 7.53 2.30 1.21
C PHE A 68 8.87 1.88 0.62
N CYS A 69 8.97 1.76 -0.71
CA CYS A 69 10.21 1.35 -1.39
C CYS A 69 10.89 2.47 -2.19
N GLY A 70 10.27 3.66 -2.31
CA GLY A 70 10.80 4.78 -3.07
C GLY A 70 10.75 4.62 -4.60
N ARG A 71 10.22 3.51 -5.11
CA ARG A 71 10.21 3.21 -6.55
C ARG A 71 9.02 3.85 -7.26
N ARG A 72 9.27 4.33 -8.48
CA ARG A 72 8.26 4.86 -9.43
C ARG A 72 7.97 3.92 -10.59
N GLU A 73 8.96 3.14 -10.98
CA GLU A 73 8.94 2.28 -12.15
C GLU A 73 9.70 0.98 -11.86
N ARG A 74 9.40 -0.07 -12.63
CA ARG A 74 10.24 -1.27 -12.65
C ARG A 74 11.27 -1.13 -13.76
N ARG A 75 12.54 -1.35 -13.42
CA ARG A 75 13.60 -1.50 -14.41
C ARG A 75 13.81 -2.98 -14.68
N THR A 76 13.67 -3.37 -15.95
CA THR A 76 14.04 -4.72 -16.37
C THR A 76 15.57 -4.83 -16.47
N PHE A 77 16.08 -6.07 -16.52
CA PHE A 77 17.52 -6.33 -16.65
C PHE A 77 18.14 -5.70 -17.90
N LEU A 78 17.35 -5.54 -18.98
CA LEU A 78 17.76 -4.88 -20.22
C LEU A 78 17.59 -3.35 -20.19
N GLY A 79 17.35 -2.74 -19.02
CA GLY A 79 17.18 -1.29 -18.87
C GLY A 79 15.82 -0.75 -19.33
N LEU A 80 14.91 -1.58 -19.85
CA LEU A 80 13.57 -1.14 -20.23
C LEU A 80 12.75 -0.79 -18.98
N ARG A 81 12.10 0.38 -19.02
CA ARG A 81 11.18 0.87 -17.99
C ARG A 81 9.80 0.24 -18.21
N ARG A 82 9.28 -0.47 -17.20
CA ARG A 82 7.90 -0.95 -17.19
C ARG A 82 7.06 -0.11 -16.21
N PRO A 83 5.81 0.24 -16.57
CA PRO A 83 4.92 0.93 -15.68
C PRO A 83 4.71 0.10 -14.41
N LEU A 84 4.91 0.73 -13.26
CA LEU A 84 4.64 0.13 -11.96
C LEU A 84 3.28 0.64 -11.48
N LEU A 85 2.29 -0.27 -11.45
CA LEU A 85 0.99 0.03 -10.90
C LEU A 85 1.14 0.41 -9.42
N ARG A 86 0.51 1.51 -9.06
CA ARG A 86 0.46 2.04 -7.70
C ARG A 86 -0.99 2.22 -7.30
N VAL A 87 -1.23 2.14 -6.00
CA VAL A 87 -2.52 2.48 -5.39
C VAL A 87 -2.31 3.74 -4.57
N THR A 88 -3.20 4.70 -4.74
CA THR A 88 -3.18 5.98 -4.02
C THR A 88 -4.42 6.16 -3.16
N SER A 89 -4.27 6.86 -2.04
CA SER A 89 -5.38 7.56 -1.38
C SER A 89 -5.14 9.06 -1.50
N ALA A 90 -5.97 9.74 -2.29
CA ALA A 90 -5.82 11.18 -2.51
C ALA A 90 -6.05 11.98 -1.22
N GLN A 91 -7.02 11.56 -0.41
CA GLN A 91 -7.39 12.18 0.85
C GLN A 91 -6.26 12.17 1.89
N ARG A 92 -5.38 11.16 1.83
CA ARG A 92 -4.29 10.97 2.79
C ARG A 92 -2.90 11.22 2.21
N ASP A 93 -2.81 11.55 0.92
CA ASP A 93 -1.55 11.65 0.18
C ASP A 93 -0.67 10.42 0.39
N ALA A 94 -1.28 9.22 0.29
CA ALA A 94 -0.62 7.94 0.55
C ALA A 94 -0.49 7.14 -0.74
N VAL A 95 0.69 6.59 -1.04
CA VAL A 95 0.99 5.88 -2.29
C VAL A 95 1.82 4.62 -2.03
N ILE A 96 1.28 3.47 -2.44
CA ILE A 96 1.96 2.17 -2.37
C ILE A 96 2.00 1.52 -3.76
N CYS A 97 3.15 0.94 -4.13
CA CYS A 97 3.21 0.13 -5.35
C CYS A 97 2.67 -1.28 -5.12
N VAL A 98 2.23 -1.92 -6.21
CA VAL A 98 1.71 -3.29 -6.18
C VAL A 98 2.70 -4.28 -5.53
N ASP A 99 4.02 -4.13 -5.76
CA ASP A 99 5.03 -4.99 -5.13
C ASP A 99 5.04 -4.91 -3.59
N CYS A 100 4.98 -3.68 -3.05
CA CYS A 100 4.95 -3.49 -1.61
C CYS A 100 3.61 -3.93 -1.01
N LEU A 101 2.54 -3.83 -1.81
CA LEU A 101 1.21 -4.23 -1.42
C LEU A 101 1.06 -5.76 -1.37
N ASP A 102 1.61 -6.47 -2.36
CA ASP A 102 1.70 -7.93 -2.37
C ASP A 102 2.51 -8.42 -1.16
N HIS A 103 3.69 -7.83 -0.92
CA HIS A 103 4.50 -8.15 0.25
C HIS A 103 3.76 -7.93 1.58
N ALA A 104 2.98 -6.85 1.69
CA ALA A 104 2.14 -6.60 2.86
C ALA A 104 1.06 -7.69 3.01
N GLY A 105 0.47 -8.15 1.91
CA GLY A 105 -0.45 -9.29 1.90
C GLY A 105 0.18 -10.58 2.41
N ASP A 106 1.41 -10.88 1.98
CA ASP A 106 2.16 -12.05 2.44
C ASP A 106 2.44 -12.00 3.94
N VAL A 107 2.87 -10.84 4.46
CA VAL A 107 3.10 -10.64 5.89
C VAL A 107 1.81 -10.86 6.69
N LEU A 108 0.67 -10.36 6.21
CA LEU A 108 -0.63 -10.60 6.87
C LEU A 108 -1.03 -12.06 6.83
N ASN A 109 -0.84 -12.74 5.70
CA ASN A 109 -1.16 -14.16 5.56
C ASN A 109 -0.32 -15.02 6.51
N LEU A 110 0.96 -14.69 6.71
CA LEU A 110 1.80 -15.35 7.70
C LEU A 110 1.34 -15.07 9.13
N ALA A 111 1.00 -13.82 9.44
CA ALA A 111 0.58 -13.42 10.79
C ALA A 111 -0.80 -13.97 11.19
N LEU A 112 -1.72 -14.18 10.23
CA LEU A 112 -3.09 -14.67 10.49
C LEU A 112 -3.23 -16.19 10.49
N ARG A 113 -2.18 -16.93 10.09
CA ARG A 113 -2.15 -18.40 10.13
C ARG A 113 -1.75 -18.97 11.49
N HIS A 114 -1.34 -18.10 12.42
CA HIS A 114 -0.98 -18.42 13.80
C HIS A 114 -2.03 -17.84 14.76
#